data_AF-A0AAU1ELI8-F1
#
_entry.id   AF-A0AAU1ELI8-F1
#
_cell.length_a   1.000
_cell.length_b   1.000
_cell.length_c   1.000
_cell.angle_alpha   90.00
_cell.angle_beta   90.00
_cell.angle_gamma   90.00
#
_symmetry.space_group_name_H-M   'P 1'
#
loop_
_entity.id
_entity.type
_entity.pdbx_description
1 polymer ?
#
loop_
_entity_poly.entity_id
_entity_poly.type
_entity_poly.pdbx_seq_one_letter_code
_entity_poly.pdbx_strand_id
1 'polypeptide(L)'
;MARIVVAASGYRGSTGLLVARAARERGHGVVELTDLGDDPAVGRVLDGADAIVLIPRRGNAWRHTHQAVRTLMAAATPVGEPPHLVLLSSFAVGHGPAHPLNRIDDALLPGRVAAEEELRAGGLPYTIVRPTWFTDDPPGSHALTFTQHPKPDGMVARADIAATLVAAVEIPAARATTFALYNEPGEPVADWAVAFARLRPDKDDQPYPDPEDLS
;
A
#
# COMPACT_ATOMS: atom_id res chain seq x y z
N MET A 1 -15.04 0.37 14.66
CA MET A 1 -14.90 -0.78 13.74
C MET A 1 -15.12 -0.25 12.33
N ALA A 2 -14.17 -0.47 11.44
CA ALA A 2 -14.22 0.04 10.07
C ALA A 2 -14.71 -1.04 9.10
N ARG A 3 -15.41 -0.63 8.03
CA ARG A 3 -15.71 -1.42 6.84
C ARG A 3 -14.58 -1.24 5.83
N ILE A 4 -13.78 -2.29 5.67
CA ILE A 4 -12.59 -2.33 4.82
C ILE A 4 -12.91 -3.09 3.53
N VAL A 5 -12.71 -2.44 2.39
CA VAL A 5 -12.73 -3.12 1.08
C VAL A 5 -11.30 -3.55 0.76
N VAL A 6 -11.08 -4.86 0.62
CA VAL A 6 -9.78 -5.42 0.22
C VAL A 6 -9.82 -5.69 -1.28
N ALA A 7 -9.21 -4.80 -2.05
CA ALA A 7 -9.12 -4.89 -3.50
C ALA A 7 -7.84 -5.63 -3.88
N ALA A 8 -7.96 -6.92 -4.19
CA ALA A 8 -6.81 -7.81 -4.35
C ALA A 8 -7.13 -9.01 -5.25
N SER A 9 -6.10 -9.74 -5.68
CA SER A 9 -6.32 -11.00 -6.37
C SER A 9 -6.95 -12.06 -5.47
N GLY A 10 -7.98 -12.74 -5.96
CA GLY A 10 -8.64 -13.86 -5.27
C GLY A 10 -7.86 -15.18 -5.21
N TYR A 11 -6.58 -15.22 -5.60
CA TYR A 11 -5.78 -16.44 -5.50
C TYR A 11 -5.55 -16.84 -4.03
N ARG A 12 -5.66 -18.14 -3.73
CA ARG A 12 -5.34 -18.69 -2.41
C ARG A 12 -3.88 -18.41 -2.05
N GLY A 13 -3.64 -17.97 -0.81
CA GLY A 13 -2.30 -17.60 -0.32
C GLY A 13 -1.81 -16.21 -0.74
N SER A 14 -2.66 -15.39 -1.36
CA SER A 14 -2.30 -13.99 -1.68
C SER A 14 -2.19 -13.12 -0.42
N THR A 15 -1.38 -12.07 -0.50
CA THR A 15 -1.31 -11.03 0.55
C THR A 15 -2.68 -10.44 0.85
N GLY A 16 -3.58 -10.36 -0.15
CA GLY A 16 -4.95 -9.87 0.05
C GLY A 16 -5.77 -10.72 1.03
N LEU A 17 -5.65 -12.05 0.98
CA LEU A 17 -6.32 -12.93 1.95
C LEU A 17 -5.76 -12.76 3.37
N LEU A 18 -4.46 -12.53 3.50
CA LEU A 18 -3.84 -12.24 4.80
C LEU A 18 -4.33 -10.91 5.37
N VAL A 19 -4.47 -9.87 4.53
CA VAL A 19 -5.06 -8.59 4.93
C VAL A 19 -6.51 -8.77 5.38
N ALA A 20 -7.32 -9.47 4.58
CA ALA A 20 -8.73 -9.73 4.90
C ALA A 20 -8.87 -10.51 6.21
N ARG A 21 -7.99 -11.48 6.46
CA ARG A 21 -7.94 -12.22 7.73
C ARG A 21 -7.53 -11.33 8.90
N ALA A 22 -6.43 -10.60 8.79
CA ALA A 22 -5.93 -9.72 9.84
C ALA A 22 -6.95 -8.64 10.22
N ALA A 23 -7.63 -8.05 9.24
CA ALA A 23 -8.71 -7.09 9.45
C ALA A 23 -9.88 -7.70 10.23
N ARG A 24 -10.34 -8.91 9.86
CA ARG A 24 -11.40 -9.62 10.58
C ARG A 24 -11.00 -9.97 12.01
N GLU A 25 -9.76 -10.43 12.23
CA GLU A 25 -9.22 -10.74 13.55
C GLU A 25 -9.16 -9.50 14.46
N ARG A 26 -8.96 -8.30 13.89
CA ARG A 26 -9.04 -7.02 14.59
C ARG A 26 -10.47 -6.43 14.70
N GLY A 27 -11.50 -7.17 14.26
CA GLY A 27 -12.91 -6.81 14.43
C GLY A 27 -13.52 -5.96 13.32
N HIS A 28 -12.81 -5.76 12.20
CA HIS A 28 -13.31 -5.00 11.06
C HIS A 28 -14.29 -5.80 10.20
N GLY A 29 -15.25 -5.11 9.59
CA GLY A 29 -16.04 -5.65 8.50
C GLY A 29 -15.19 -5.69 7.23
N VAL A 30 -15.17 -6.81 6.51
CA VAL A 30 -14.34 -6.96 5.30
C VAL A 30 -15.17 -7.36 4.11
N VAL A 31 -15.04 -6.61 3.02
CA VAL A 31 -15.57 -6.94 1.69
C VAL A 31 -14.40 -7.16 0.75
N GLU A 32 -14.35 -8.30 0.07
CA GLU A 32 -13.28 -8.61 -0.89
C GLU A 32 -13.72 -8.19 -2.29
N LEU A 33 -12.85 -7.44 -2.98
CA LEU A 33 -13.06 -6.97 -4.34
C LEU A 33 -11.98 -7.58 -5.24
N THR A 34 -12.34 -8.65 -5.95
CA THR A 34 -11.37 -9.45 -6.72
C THR A 34 -11.21 -9.05 -8.17
N ASP A 35 -12.12 -8.22 -8.67
CA ASP A 35 -12.12 -7.69 -10.02
C ASP A 35 -12.33 -6.17 -9.97
N LEU A 36 -11.45 -5.44 -10.65
CA LEU A 36 -11.44 -3.98 -10.76
C LEU A 36 -11.65 -3.54 -12.21
N GLY A 37 -12.39 -4.33 -13.00
CA GLY A 37 -12.87 -3.88 -14.31
C GLY A 37 -13.64 -2.55 -14.22
N ASP A 38 -13.90 -1.93 -15.37
CA ASP A 38 -14.59 -0.64 -15.50
C ASP A 38 -16.12 -0.75 -15.18
N ASP A 39 -16.47 -1.32 -14.02
CA ASP A 39 -17.82 -1.74 -13.67
C ASP A 39 -18.48 -0.78 -12.64
N PRO A 40 -19.71 -0.29 -12.88
CA PRO A 40 -20.52 0.39 -11.85
C PRO A 40 -20.75 -0.44 -10.57
N ALA A 41 -20.45 -1.74 -10.56
CA ALA A 41 -20.37 -2.58 -9.37
C ALA A 41 -19.30 -2.12 -8.37
N VAL A 42 -18.18 -1.52 -8.82
CA VAL A 42 -17.13 -1.02 -7.91
C VAL A 42 -17.71 0.05 -6.98
N GLY A 43 -18.45 1.02 -7.52
CA GLY A 43 -19.09 2.07 -6.70
C GLY A 43 -20.01 1.50 -5.63
N ARG A 44 -20.82 0.48 -5.95
CA ARG A 44 -21.69 -0.19 -4.97
C ARG A 44 -20.92 -0.95 -3.89
N VAL A 45 -19.77 -1.52 -4.22
CA VAL A 45 -18.90 -2.18 -3.24
C VAL A 45 -18.25 -1.14 -2.33
N LEU A 46 -17.85 0.01 -2.88
CA LEU A 46 -17.23 1.10 -2.12
C LEU A 46 -18.22 1.92 -1.29
N ASP A 47 -19.52 1.87 -1.58
CA ASP A 47 -20.53 2.61 -0.83
C ASP A 47 -20.47 2.31 0.68
N GLY A 48 -20.31 3.36 1.49
CA GLY A 48 -20.11 3.27 2.94
C GLY A 48 -18.81 2.58 3.38
N ALA A 49 -17.79 2.45 2.52
CA ALA A 49 -16.47 1.98 2.94
C ALA A 49 -15.75 3.06 3.75
N ASP A 50 -15.12 2.67 4.85
CA ASP A 50 -14.26 3.57 5.62
C ASP A 50 -12.82 3.55 5.07
N ALA A 51 -12.42 2.42 4.48
CA ALA A 51 -11.10 2.25 3.91
C ALA A 51 -11.08 1.26 2.74
N ILE A 52 -10.09 1.42 1.88
CA ILE A 52 -9.80 0.56 0.74
C ILE A 52 -8.35 0.14 0.85
N VAL A 53 -8.07 -1.17 0.91
CA VAL A 53 -6.70 -1.69 0.82
C VAL A 53 -6.51 -2.30 -0.56
N LEU A 54 -5.69 -1.65 -1.38
CA LEU A 54 -5.35 -2.10 -2.73
C LEU A 54 -4.05 -2.90 -2.71
N ILE A 55 -4.15 -4.18 -3.08
CA ILE A 55 -3.02 -5.08 -3.34
C ILE A 55 -3.01 -5.41 -4.84
N PRO A 56 -2.23 -4.66 -5.64
CA PRO A 56 -2.17 -4.86 -7.08
C PRO A 56 -1.78 -6.29 -7.48
N ARG A 57 -2.39 -6.79 -8.55
CA ARG A 57 -1.93 -8.03 -9.20
C ARG A 57 -0.52 -7.81 -9.77
N ARG A 58 0.30 -8.85 -9.74
CA ARG A 58 1.58 -8.85 -10.48
C ARG A 58 1.34 -8.76 -11.99
N GLY A 59 2.36 -8.31 -12.72
CA GLY A 59 2.33 -8.10 -14.17
C GLY A 59 2.20 -6.62 -14.50
N ASN A 60 1.49 -6.31 -15.58
CA ASN A 60 1.35 -4.97 -16.12
C ASN A 60 0.79 -3.98 -15.08
N ALA A 61 1.65 -3.12 -14.53
CA ALA A 61 1.26 -2.20 -13.47
C ALA A 61 0.43 -1.01 -13.97
N TRP A 62 0.48 -0.66 -15.26
CA TRP A 62 -0.45 0.31 -15.83
C TRP A 62 -1.90 -0.14 -15.66
N ARG A 63 -2.17 -1.44 -15.91
CA ARG A 63 -3.50 -2.02 -15.72
C ARG A 63 -3.82 -2.32 -14.25
N HIS A 64 -2.89 -2.98 -13.56
CA HIS A 64 -3.20 -3.57 -12.26
C HIS A 64 -2.93 -2.64 -11.07
N THR A 65 -2.20 -1.55 -11.27
CA THR A 65 -1.89 -0.55 -10.22
C THR A 65 -2.45 0.82 -10.59
N HIS A 66 -1.98 1.44 -11.69
CA HIS A 66 -2.38 2.80 -12.05
C HIS A 66 -3.86 2.91 -12.39
N GLN A 67 -4.36 2.12 -13.35
CA GLN A 67 -5.77 2.13 -13.68
C GLN A 67 -6.65 1.71 -12.48
N ALA A 68 -6.19 0.76 -11.67
CA ALA A 68 -6.89 0.35 -10.45
C ALA A 68 -7.05 1.51 -9.45
N VAL A 69 -5.98 2.28 -9.20
CA VAL A 69 -6.04 3.49 -8.38
C VAL A 69 -7.05 4.48 -8.95
N ARG A 70 -6.96 4.78 -10.26
CA ARG A 70 -7.89 5.71 -10.92
C ARG A 70 -9.35 5.28 -10.80
N THR A 71 -9.64 3.99 -11.04
CA THR A 71 -10.99 3.43 -10.92
C THR A 71 -11.51 3.53 -9.49
N LEU A 72 -10.70 3.17 -8.49
CA LEU A 72 -11.09 3.25 -7.09
C LEU A 72 -11.32 4.70 -6.64
N MET A 73 -10.46 5.63 -7.06
CA MET A 73 -10.60 7.04 -6.72
C MET A 73 -11.84 7.66 -7.34
N ALA A 74 -12.11 7.37 -8.61
CA ALA A 74 -13.32 7.82 -9.29
C ALA A 74 -14.58 7.23 -8.66
N ALA A 75 -14.56 5.94 -8.27
CA ALA A 75 -15.70 5.28 -7.66
C ALA A 75 -15.92 5.68 -6.19
N ALA A 76 -14.88 6.12 -5.49
CA ALA A 76 -14.95 6.65 -4.13
C ALA A 76 -15.33 8.14 -4.06
N THR A 77 -15.77 8.74 -5.17
CA THR A 77 -16.22 10.15 -5.21
C THR A 77 -17.38 10.35 -4.22
N PRO A 78 -17.23 11.20 -3.19
CA PRO A 78 -18.01 11.06 -1.97
C PRO A 78 -19.45 11.56 -2.05
N VAL A 79 -20.34 10.82 -1.39
CA VAL A 79 -21.49 11.36 -0.65
C VAL A 79 -21.18 11.17 0.85
N GLY A 80 -20.19 11.90 1.39
CA GLY A 80 -19.76 11.74 2.79
C GLY A 80 -18.26 11.94 3.04
N GLU A 81 -17.73 11.36 4.14
CA GLU A 81 -16.29 11.32 4.41
C GLU A 81 -15.61 10.36 3.42
N PRO A 82 -14.52 10.77 2.74
CA PRO A 82 -13.84 9.92 1.78
C PRO A 82 -13.15 8.73 2.46
N PRO A 83 -13.20 7.51 1.86
CA PRO A 83 -12.48 6.36 2.40
C PRO A 83 -10.96 6.58 2.34
N HIS A 84 -10.25 6.02 3.31
CA HIS A 84 -8.78 5.98 3.30
C HIS A 84 -8.27 4.87 2.38
N LEU A 85 -7.53 5.21 1.33
CA LEU A 85 -6.93 4.25 0.40
C LEU A 85 -5.48 3.91 0.80
N VAL A 86 -5.25 2.65 1.19
CA VAL A 86 -3.92 2.10 1.49
C VAL A 86 -3.44 1.28 0.29
N LEU A 87 -2.34 1.71 -0.35
CA LEU A 87 -1.76 1.05 -1.52
C LEU A 87 -0.52 0.23 -1.13
N LEU A 88 -0.52 -1.06 -1.49
CA LEU A 88 0.70 -1.86 -1.51
C LEU A 88 1.46 -1.63 -2.82
N SER A 89 2.51 -0.81 -2.77
CA SER A 89 3.41 -0.52 -3.89
C SER A 89 4.69 -1.38 -3.79
N SER A 90 5.87 -0.77 -3.96
CA SER A 90 7.15 -1.48 -4.06
C SER A 90 8.33 -0.59 -3.72
N PHE A 91 9.27 -1.10 -2.92
CA PHE A 91 10.51 -0.40 -2.56
C PHE A 91 11.31 0.10 -3.77
N ALA A 92 11.29 -0.66 -4.87
CA ALA A 92 11.97 -0.31 -6.11
C ALA A 92 11.47 0.98 -6.78
N VAL A 93 10.26 1.46 -6.46
CA VAL A 93 9.83 2.81 -6.86
C VAL A 93 10.73 3.85 -6.18
N GLY A 94 10.99 3.65 -4.88
CA GLY A 94 11.94 4.42 -4.06
C GLY A 94 13.36 4.46 -4.61
N HIS A 95 13.81 3.37 -5.22
CA HIS A 95 15.16 3.26 -5.79
C HIS A 95 15.34 4.06 -7.09
N GLY A 96 14.24 4.50 -7.71
CA GLY A 96 14.24 5.23 -8.97
C GLY A 96 14.30 4.35 -10.23
N PRO A 97 14.27 4.98 -11.42
CA PRO A 97 14.07 4.31 -12.71
C PRO A 97 15.22 3.37 -13.13
N ALA A 98 16.40 3.52 -12.53
CA ALA A 98 17.57 2.69 -12.81
C ALA A 98 17.51 1.31 -12.11
N HIS A 99 16.52 1.06 -11.26
CA HIS A 99 16.42 -0.19 -10.51
C HIS A 99 16.31 -1.42 -11.45
N PRO A 100 16.97 -2.56 -11.15
CA PRO A 100 16.94 -3.74 -12.01
C PRO A 100 15.54 -4.29 -12.32
N LEU A 101 14.55 -4.08 -11.44
CA LEU A 101 13.16 -4.46 -11.71
C LEU A 101 12.56 -3.77 -12.94
N ASN A 102 13.09 -2.62 -13.36
CA ASN A 102 12.67 -1.97 -14.60
C ASN A 102 13.08 -2.77 -15.85
N ARG A 103 14.09 -3.64 -15.75
CA ARG A 103 14.59 -4.44 -16.88
C ARG A 103 13.81 -5.73 -17.11
N ILE A 104 12.94 -6.10 -16.17
CA ILE A 104 12.15 -7.34 -16.22
C ILE A 104 10.84 -7.09 -16.98
N ASP A 105 10.22 -5.95 -16.75
CA ASP A 105 8.96 -5.54 -17.36
C ASP A 105 8.90 -4.00 -17.34
N ASP A 106 9.03 -3.39 -18.53
CA ASP A 106 9.04 -1.93 -18.71
C ASP A 106 7.74 -1.26 -18.22
N ALA A 107 6.65 -2.01 -18.03
CA ALA A 107 5.39 -1.50 -17.50
C ALA A 107 5.32 -1.54 -15.96
N LEU A 108 6.20 -2.29 -15.28
CA LEU A 108 6.07 -2.57 -13.84
C LEU A 108 6.34 -1.34 -12.97
N LEU A 109 7.50 -0.70 -13.14
CA LEU A 109 7.87 0.46 -12.33
C LEU A 109 7.16 1.74 -12.77
N PRO A 110 7.11 2.10 -14.07
CA PRO A 110 6.41 3.30 -14.51
C PRO A 110 4.92 3.31 -14.11
N GLY A 111 4.24 2.17 -14.24
CA GLY A 111 2.83 2.06 -13.82
C GLY A 111 2.65 2.18 -12.30
N ARG A 112 3.64 1.80 -11.48
CA ARG A 112 3.58 2.01 -10.02
C ARG A 112 3.89 3.45 -9.63
N VAL A 113 4.88 4.09 -10.29
CA VAL A 113 5.18 5.52 -10.12
C VAL A 113 3.93 6.36 -10.39
N ALA A 114 3.31 6.15 -11.56
CA ALA A 114 2.10 6.88 -11.94
C ALA A 114 0.94 6.64 -10.96
N ALA A 115 0.78 5.41 -10.45
CA ALA A 115 -0.26 5.11 -9.47
C ALA A 115 -0.05 5.84 -8.14
N GLU A 116 1.20 5.93 -7.68
CA GLU A 116 1.52 6.67 -6.47
C GLU A 116 1.32 8.18 -6.65
N GLU A 117 1.73 8.75 -7.79
CA GLU A 117 1.52 10.16 -8.12
C GLU A 117 0.02 10.52 -8.20
N GLU A 118 -0.78 9.70 -8.88
CA GLU A 118 -2.23 9.85 -8.97
C GLU A 118 -2.86 9.86 -7.57
N LEU A 119 -2.44 8.92 -6.70
CA LEU A 119 -2.97 8.82 -5.35
C LEU A 119 -2.62 10.05 -4.50
N ARG A 120 -1.39 10.57 -4.62
CA ARG A 120 -0.98 11.82 -3.94
C ARG A 120 -1.75 13.03 -4.44
N ALA A 121 -2.08 13.08 -5.73
CA ALA A 121 -2.75 14.21 -6.37
C ALA A 121 -4.28 14.22 -6.18
N GLY A 122 -4.93 13.06 -6.13
CA GLY A 122 -6.39 12.97 -6.26
C GLY A 122 -7.20 13.04 -4.96
N GLY A 123 -6.64 13.58 -3.88
CA GLY A 123 -7.40 14.16 -2.77
C GLY A 123 -8.06 13.21 -1.76
N LEU A 124 -8.09 11.90 -2.00
CA LEU A 124 -8.48 10.92 -0.97
C LEU A 124 -7.40 10.81 0.11
N PRO A 125 -7.75 10.55 1.39
CA PRO A 125 -6.77 10.14 2.38
C PRO A 125 -6.06 8.87 1.90
N TYR A 126 -4.73 8.84 1.98
CA TYR A 126 -3.95 7.71 1.48
C TYR A 126 -2.81 7.29 2.38
N THR A 127 -2.32 6.07 2.18
CA THR A 127 -1.01 5.59 2.68
C THR A 127 -0.38 4.71 1.60
N ILE A 128 0.89 4.92 1.29
CA ILE A 128 1.63 4.10 0.32
C ILE A 128 2.69 3.29 1.07
N VAL A 129 2.53 1.96 1.04
CA VAL A 129 3.49 1.03 1.66
C VAL A 129 4.33 0.39 0.55
N ARG A 130 5.64 0.57 0.62
CA ARG A 130 6.62 0.05 -0.35
C ARG A 130 7.43 -1.10 0.28
N PRO A 131 6.85 -2.30 0.44
CA PRO A 131 7.59 -3.42 1.02
C PRO A 131 8.80 -3.80 0.17
N THR A 132 9.82 -4.35 0.81
CA THR A 132 10.98 -4.95 0.14
C THR A 132 10.68 -6.38 -0.35
N TRP A 133 11.65 -7.28 -0.38
CA TRP A 133 11.47 -8.67 -0.79
C TRP A 133 10.59 -9.45 0.19
N PHE A 134 9.84 -10.45 -0.27
CA PHE A 134 8.84 -11.13 0.59
C PHE A 134 9.36 -12.45 1.16
N THR A 135 9.11 -12.70 2.45
CA THR A 135 9.15 -14.04 3.08
C THR A 135 7.74 -14.51 3.43
N ASP A 136 7.64 -15.76 3.90
CA ASP A 136 6.41 -16.37 4.40
C ASP A 136 6.54 -16.72 5.90
N ASP A 137 7.36 -15.97 6.63
CA ASP A 137 7.50 -16.16 8.08
C ASP A 137 6.17 -15.87 8.80
N PRO A 138 5.93 -16.52 9.96
CA PRO A 138 4.74 -16.25 10.76
C PRO A 138 4.65 -14.78 11.21
N PRO A 139 3.44 -14.23 11.42
CA PRO A 139 3.26 -12.84 11.88
C PRO A 139 3.96 -12.60 13.22
N GLY A 140 4.60 -11.44 13.36
CA GLY A 140 5.27 -11.07 14.61
C GLY A 140 6.49 -11.93 14.94
N SER A 141 7.15 -12.48 13.92
CA SER A 141 8.43 -13.19 14.11
C SER A 141 9.61 -12.22 14.25
N HIS A 142 9.44 -10.97 13.83
CA HIS A 142 10.52 -9.99 13.67
C HIS A 142 10.04 -8.59 14.05
N ALA A 143 10.99 -7.69 14.30
CA ALA A 143 10.71 -6.25 14.30
C ALA A 143 10.37 -5.77 12.88
N LEU A 144 9.82 -4.55 12.79
CA LEU A 144 9.56 -3.88 11.51
C LEU A 144 10.20 -2.51 11.46
N THR A 145 10.90 -2.25 10.37
CA THR A 145 11.46 -0.93 10.04
C THR A 145 10.60 -0.23 9.01
N PHE A 146 10.16 0.96 9.38
CA PHE A 146 9.44 1.91 8.54
C PHE A 146 10.43 3.00 8.17
N THR A 147 10.78 3.11 6.89
CA THR A 147 11.81 4.06 6.47
C THR A 147 11.42 4.85 5.24
N GLN A 148 11.86 6.10 5.20
CA GLN A 148 11.78 6.97 4.03
C GLN A 148 13.17 7.17 3.41
N HIS A 149 14.13 6.29 3.75
CA HIS A 149 15.42 6.25 3.06
C HIS A 149 15.20 5.89 1.57
N PRO A 150 15.96 6.49 0.63
CA PRO A 150 15.76 6.26 -0.80
C PRO A 150 16.18 4.86 -1.29
N LYS A 151 17.03 4.16 -0.53
CA LYS A 151 17.54 2.83 -0.91
C LYS A 151 17.34 1.77 0.18
N PRO A 152 16.09 1.45 0.57
CA PRO A 152 15.82 0.42 1.56
C PRO A 152 15.97 -0.97 0.95
N ASP A 153 16.64 -1.87 1.65
CA ASP A 153 16.80 -3.27 1.24
C ASP A 153 16.60 -4.19 2.44
N GLY A 154 16.20 -5.43 2.16
CA GLY A 154 15.86 -6.41 3.18
C GLY A 154 14.69 -7.29 2.76
N MET A 155 14.18 -8.10 3.69
CA MET A 155 13.02 -8.95 3.46
C MET A 155 11.89 -8.63 4.45
N VAL A 156 10.65 -8.92 4.07
CA VAL A 156 9.47 -8.73 4.92
C VAL A 156 8.48 -9.89 4.76
N ALA A 157 7.96 -10.39 5.88
CA ALA A 157 6.94 -11.42 5.87
C ALA A 157 5.62 -10.89 5.31
N ARG A 158 4.93 -11.68 4.46
CA ARG A 158 3.59 -11.30 3.97
C ARG A 158 2.58 -11.09 5.08
N ALA A 159 2.73 -11.79 6.20
CA ALA A 159 1.89 -11.63 7.38
C ALA A 159 2.12 -10.27 8.06
N ASP A 160 3.36 -9.79 8.12
CA ASP A 160 3.69 -8.48 8.67
C ASP A 160 3.30 -7.33 7.73
N ILE A 161 3.41 -7.54 6.41
CA ILE A 161 2.81 -6.63 5.41
C ILE A 161 1.31 -6.49 5.69
N ALA A 162 0.59 -7.61 5.84
CA ALA A 162 -0.84 -7.58 6.09
C ALA A 162 -1.20 -6.84 7.39
N ALA A 163 -0.47 -7.10 8.48
CA ALA A 163 -0.63 -6.39 9.75
C ALA A 163 -0.39 -4.88 9.61
N THR A 164 0.61 -4.48 8.82
CA THR A 164 0.95 -3.08 8.55
C THR A 164 -0.13 -2.38 7.74
N LEU A 165 -0.68 -3.02 6.70
CA LEU A 165 -1.74 -2.43 5.87
C LEU A 165 -3.03 -2.21 6.68
N VAL A 166 -3.38 -3.15 7.56
CA VAL A 166 -4.54 -2.99 8.46
C VAL A 166 -4.25 -1.91 9.51
N ALA A 167 -3.04 -1.87 10.09
CA ALA A 167 -2.67 -0.82 11.02
C ALA A 167 -2.68 0.58 10.37
N ALA A 168 -2.30 0.69 9.10
CA ALA A 168 -2.37 1.96 8.37
C ALA A 168 -3.81 2.48 8.23
N VAL A 169 -4.81 1.58 8.13
CA VAL A 169 -6.23 1.96 8.16
C VAL A 169 -6.65 2.45 9.54
N GLU A 170 -6.15 1.82 10.61
CA GLU A 170 -6.54 2.11 12.00
C GLU A 170 -5.92 3.40 12.55
N ILE A 171 -4.72 3.75 12.09
CA ILE A 171 -3.90 4.80 12.68
C ILE A 171 -3.90 6.07 11.81
N PRO A 172 -4.50 7.19 12.28
CA PRO A 172 -4.53 8.44 11.51
C PRO A 172 -3.16 8.98 11.10
N ALA A 173 -2.11 8.73 11.91
CA ALA A 173 -0.74 9.15 11.62
C ALA A 173 -0.13 8.48 10.38
N ALA A 174 -0.73 7.39 9.87
CA ALA A 174 -0.29 6.76 8.63
C ALA A 174 -0.73 7.55 7.38
N ARG A 175 -1.70 8.47 7.50
CA ARG A 175 -2.26 9.20 6.36
C ARG A 175 -1.25 10.17 5.76
N ALA A 176 -1.32 10.32 4.43
CA ALA A 176 -0.44 11.14 3.63
C ALA A 176 1.05 10.77 3.78
N THR A 177 1.37 9.48 3.95
CA THR A 177 2.74 8.99 4.04
C THR A 177 3.05 7.93 2.99
N THR A 178 4.29 7.96 2.51
CA THR A 178 4.94 6.93 1.71
C THR A 178 6.16 6.44 2.46
N PHE A 179 6.26 5.13 2.67
CA PHE A 179 7.41 4.54 3.35
C PHE A 179 7.71 3.13 2.82
N ALA A 180 8.96 2.72 2.93
CA ALA A 180 9.38 1.35 2.72
C ALA A 180 9.34 0.54 4.01
N LEU A 181 9.11 -0.75 3.86
CA LEU A 181 8.89 -1.69 4.95
C LEU A 181 9.77 -2.93 4.79
N TYR A 182 10.55 -3.24 5.82
CA TYR A 182 11.31 -4.49 5.92
C TYR A 182 11.37 -5.01 7.37
N ASN A 183 11.59 -6.30 7.54
CA ASN A 183 11.83 -6.92 8.85
C ASN A 183 13.28 -6.73 9.29
N GLU A 184 13.45 -6.62 10.61
CA GLU A 184 14.75 -6.66 11.28
C GLU A 184 14.71 -7.63 12.47
N PRO A 185 15.85 -8.16 12.93
CA PRO A 185 15.91 -8.90 14.18
C PRO A 185 15.41 -8.04 15.34
N GLY A 186 14.45 -8.56 16.11
CA GLY A 186 13.93 -7.87 17.29
C GLY A 186 12.49 -8.21 17.58
N GLU A 187 11.94 -7.48 18.56
CA GLU A 187 10.56 -7.65 18.99
C GLU A 187 9.56 -7.06 17.99
N PRO A 188 8.36 -7.66 17.84
CA PRO A 188 7.31 -7.12 16.99
C PRO A 188 6.89 -5.70 17.38
N VAL A 189 6.25 -5.00 16.43
CA VAL A 189 5.71 -3.66 16.68
C VAL A 189 4.68 -3.69 17.80
N ALA A 190 5.04 -3.11 18.94
CA ALA A 190 4.16 -2.98 20.09
C ALA A 190 3.17 -1.81 19.94
N ASP A 191 3.62 -0.70 19.33
CA ASP A 191 2.85 0.53 19.18
C ASP A 191 2.93 1.06 17.74
N TRP A 192 1.86 0.78 16.98
CA TRP A 192 1.73 1.23 15.59
C TRP A 192 1.58 2.76 15.49
N ALA A 193 0.97 3.41 16.48
CA ALA A 193 0.81 4.87 16.47
C ALA A 193 2.17 5.57 16.56
N VAL A 194 3.05 5.08 17.43
CA VAL A 194 4.43 5.58 17.53
C VAL A 194 5.23 5.26 16.27
N ALA A 195 5.06 4.08 15.68
CA ALA A 195 5.75 3.72 14.44
C ALA A 195 5.38 4.67 13.28
N PHE A 196 4.08 4.91 13.06
CA PHE A 196 3.62 5.81 12.00
C PHE A 196 3.92 7.28 12.28
N ALA A 197 3.86 7.74 13.55
CA ALA A 197 4.13 9.13 13.91
C ALA A 197 5.59 9.58 13.64
N ARG A 198 6.51 8.64 13.40
CA ARG A 198 7.90 8.94 13.00
C ARG A 198 8.05 9.23 11.51
N LEU A 199 7.05 8.92 10.69
CA LEU A 199 7.06 9.20 9.26
C LEU A 199 6.76 10.67 9.00
N ARG A 200 7.44 11.24 8.01
CA ARG A 200 7.14 12.57 7.48
C ARG A 200 6.00 12.46 6.46
N PRO A 201 5.03 13.38 6.47
CA PRO A 201 4.03 13.47 5.40
C PRO A 201 4.67 13.74 4.03
N ASP A 202 4.10 13.19 2.97
CA ASP A 202 4.62 13.29 1.59
C ASP A 202 4.70 14.74 1.08
N LYS A 203 3.81 15.63 1.55
CA LYS A 203 3.85 17.06 1.21
C LYS A 203 5.10 17.79 1.74
N ASP A 204 5.76 17.19 2.73
CA ASP A 204 6.97 17.72 3.36
C ASP A 204 8.23 17.05 2.77
N ASP A 205 8.06 16.05 1.89
CA ASP A 205 9.15 15.39 1.15
C ASP A 205 9.39 16.19 -0.15
N GLN A 206 10.60 16.69 -0.34
CA GLN A 206 10.99 17.29 -1.62
C GLN A 206 10.94 16.23 -2.73
N PRO A 207 10.70 16.61 -4.01
CA PRO A 207 10.81 15.65 -5.12
C PRO A 207 12.18 14.97 -5.06
N TYR A 208 12.26 13.75 -5.60
CA TYR A 208 13.53 13.03 -5.79
C TYR A 208 14.66 14.01 -6.14
N PRO A 209 15.82 13.93 -5.47
CA PRO A 209 16.98 14.72 -5.92
C PRO A 209 17.19 14.41 -7.40
N ASP A 210 17.51 15.45 -8.17
CA ASP A 210 17.78 15.29 -9.59
C ASP A 210 18.89 14.22 -9.71
N PRO A 211 18.88 13.31 -10.70
CA PRO A 211 19.95 12.32 -10.83
C PRO A 211 21.35 12.96 -10.92
N GLU A 212 21.43 14.24 -11.28
CA GLU A 212 22.63 15.08 -11.28
C GLU A 212 23.14 15.46 -9.87
N ASP A 213 22.28 15.40 -8.84
CA ASP A 213 22.65 15.68 -7.44
C ASP A 213 23.29 14.48 -6.73
N LEU A 214 23.39 13.33 -7.41
CA LEU A 214 23.94 12.08 -6.88
C LEU A 214 25.33 11.72 -7.45
N SER A 215 25.99 12.65 -8.16
CA SER A 215 27.35 12.50 -8.70
C SER A 215 28.42 13.17 -7.83
#